data_AF-M5V4Q5-F1
#
_entry.id   AF-M5V4Q5-F1
#
_cell.length_a   1.000
_cell.length_b   1.000
_cell.length_c   1.000
_cell.angle_alpha   90.00
_cell.angle_beta   90.00
_cell.angle_gamma   90.00
#
_symmetry.space_group_name_H-M   'P 1'
#
loop_
_entity.id
_entity.type
_entity.pdbx_description
1 polymer ?
#
loop_
_entity_poly.entity_id
_entity_poly.type
_entity_poly.pdbx_seq_one_letter_code
_entity_poly.pdbx_strand_id
1 'polypeptide(L)' 'MLDTNICIYIINQKPESVYKKFKKIKLENIFISSITEFELKYDVQKNLHFERNLKVLEEFLGYFT' A
#
# COMPACT_ATOMS: atom_id res chain seq x y z
N MET A 1 -2.73 11.20 4.82
CA MET A 1 -1.99 10.09 5.46
C MET A 1 -2.81 8.82 5.31
N LEU A 2 -2.25 7.77 4.72
CA LEU A 2 -2.90 6.46 4.56
C LEU A 2 -2.61 5.57 5.75
N ASP A 3 -3.60 4.77 6.11
CA ASP A 3 -3.47 3.67 7.07
C ASP A 3 -3.04 2.38 6.37
N THR A 4 -2.47 1.44 7.12
CA THR A 4 -2.00 0.11 6.66
C THR A 4 -3.13 -0.64 5.94
N ASN A 5 -4.34 -0.64 6.52
CA ASN A 5 -5.50 -1.29 5.93
C ASN A 5 -5.90 -0.68 4.57
N ILE A 6 -5.82 0.65 4.46
CA ILE A 6 -6.14 1.36 3.22
C ILE A 6 -5.09 1.08 2.15
N CYS A 7 -3.81 1.02 2.52
CA CYS A 7 -2.73 0.62 1.60
C CYS A 7 -2.97 -0.80 1.05
N ILE A 8 -3.31 -1.75 1.93
CA ILE A 8 -3.65 -3.12 1.53
C ILE A 8 -4.85 -3.14 0.56
N TYR A 9 -5.88 -2.33 0.81
CA TYR A 9 -7.04 -2.23 -0.09
C TYR A 9 -6.69 -1.65 -1.46
N ILE A 10 -5.82 -0.65 -1.51
CA ILE A 10 -5.36 -0.05 -2.76
C ILE A 10 -4.50 -1.05 -3.55
N ILE A 11 -3.55 -1.71 -2.88
CA ILE A 11 -2.67 -2.73 -3.47
C ILE A 11 -3.49 -3.88 -4.06
N ASN A 12 -4.48 -4.39 -3.30
CA ASN A 12 -5.36 -5.46 -3.76
C ASN A 12 -6.50 -5.00 -4.67
N GLN A 13 -6.60 -3.69 -4.93
CA GLN A 13 -7.67 -3.05 -5.72
C GLN A 13 -9.08 -3.40 -5.21
N LYS A 14 -9.20 -3.65 -3.90
CA LYS A 14 -10.43 -4.13 -3.26
C LYS A 14 -10.62 -3.48 -1.89
N PRO A 15 -11.82 -2.96 -1.57
CA PRO A 15 -13.01 -2.90 -2.45
C PRO A 15 -12.84 -1.85 -3.56
N GLU A 16 -13.50 -2.07 -4.71
CA GLU A 16 -13.37 -1.21 -5.90
C GLU A 16 -13.72 0.26 -5.61
N SER A 17 -14.63 0.50 -4.66
CA SER A 17 -14.99 1.84 -4.20
C SER A 17 -13.80 2.62 -3.63
N VAL A 18 -12.94 1.96 -2.85
CA VAL A 18 -11.73 2.56 -2.27
C VAL A 18 -10.72 2.83 -3.36
N TYR A 19 -10.49 1.88 -4.27
CA TYR A 19 -9.56 2.04 -5.38
C TYR A 19 -9.97 3.18 -6.34
N LYS A 20 -11.26 3.28 -6.68
CA LYS A 20 -11.80 4.38 -7.49
C LYS A 20 -11.63 5.73 -6.80
N LYS A 21 -11.81 5.80 -5.47
CA LYS A 21 -11.59 7.03 -4.71
C LYS A 21 -10.12 7.41 -4.70
N PHE A 22 -9.23 6.44 -4.48
CA PHE A 22 -7.78 6.64 -4.53
C PHE A 22 -7.32 7.22 -5.88
N LYS A 23 -7.80 6.66 -7.00
CA LYS A 23 -7.49 7.18 -8.35
C LYS A 23 -7.89 8.64 -8.61
N LYS A 24 -8.84 9.19 -7.83
CA LYS A 24 -9.27 10.59 -7.95
C LYS A 24 -8.42 11.55 -7.12
N ILE A 25 -7.61 11.04 -6.19
CA ILE A 25 -6.75 11.83 -5.33
C ILE A 25 -5.42 12.01 -6.05
N LYS A 26 -4.90 13.24 -6.08
CA LYS A 26 -3.57 13.49 -6.59
C LYS A 26 -2.52 12.90 -5.65
N LEU A 27 -1.48 12.28 -6.22
CA LEU A 27 -0.40 11.63 -5.48
C LEU A 27 0.26 12.55 -4.43
N GLU A 28 0.43 13.84 -4.76
CA GLU A 28 0.98 14.89 -3.89
C GLU A 28 0.22 15.08 -2.57
N ASN A 29 -1.04 14.63 -2.50
CA ASN A 29 -1.88 14.72 -1.30
C ASN A 29 -1.91 13.39 -0.51
N ILE A 30 -1.11 12.41 -0.93
CA ILE A 30 -1.08 11.08 -0.34
C ILE A 30 0.27 10.89 0.33
N PHE A 31 0.22 10.49 1.59
CA PHE A 31 1.39 10.31 2.44
C PHE A 31 1.26 8.98 3.17
N ILE A 32 2.34 8.23 3.26
CA ILE A 32 2.47 7.02 4.07
C ILE A 32 3.46 7.37 5.19
N SER A 33 3.10 7.04 6.43
CA SER A 33 4.06 7.21 7.53
C SER A 33 5.09 6.09 7.52
N SER A 34 6.30 6.36 8.01
CA SER A 34 7.34 5.32 8.17
C SER A 34 6.89 4.17 9.09
N ILE A 35 5.95 4.42 10.00
CA ILE A 35 5.33 3.37 10.84
C ILE A 35 4.49 2.43 9.98
N THR A 36 3.58 2.99 9.18
CA THR A 36 2.74 2.25 8.21
C THR A 36 3.59 1.46 7.21
N GLU A 37 4.68 2.06 6.73
CA GLU A 37 5.62 1.39 5.84
C GLU A 37 6.26 0.15 6.51
N PHE A 38 6.67 0.29 7.78
CA PHE A 38 7.26 -0.80 8.54
C PHE A 38 6.26 -1.93 8.80
N GLU A 39 5.02 -1.60 9.17
CA GLU A 39 3.94 -2.57 9.36
C GLU A 39 3.69 -3.38 8.09
N LEU A 40 3.59 -2.72 6.93
CA LEU A 40 3.40 -3.39 5.65
C LEU A 40 4.55 -4.35 5.32
N LYS A 41 5.80 -3.92 5.53
CA LYS A 41 6.98 -4.77 5.30
C LYS A 41 7.00 -5.98 6.23
N TYR A 42 6.64 -5.78 7.50
CA TYR A 42 6.59 -6.84 8.50
C TYR A 42 5.50 -7.87 8.20
N ASP A 43 4.32 -7.43 7.77
CA ASP A 43 3.22 -8.33 7.40
C ASP A 43 3.54 -9.15 6.15
N VAL A 44 4.22 -8.55 5.17
CA VAL A 44 4.69 -9.26 3.97
C VAL A 44 5.67 -10.38 4.33
N GLN A 45 6.59 -10.12 5.27
CA GLN A 45 7.57 -11.12 5.74
C GLN A 45 6.93 -12.37 6.37
N LYS A 46 5.74 -12.23 6.96
CA LYS A 46 5.02 -13.36 7.57
C LYS A 46 4.25 -14.23 6.57
N ASN A 47 4.15 -13.82 5.31
CA ASN A 47 3.29 -14.46 4.33
C ASN A 47 4.03 -15.55 3.53
N LEU A 48 3.34 -16.64 3.19
CA LEU A 48 3.84 -17.74 2.34
C LEU A 48 4.26 -17.26 0.93
N HIS A 49 3.72 -16.13 0.47
CA HIS A 49 4.04 -15.52 -0.82
C HIS A 49 4.94 -14.29 -0.70
N PHE A 50 5.93 -14.35 0.20
CA PHE A 50 6.83 -13.25 0.54
C PHE A 50 7.38 -12.49 -0.68
N GLU A 51 8.11 -13.15 -1.58
CA GLU A 51 8.79 -12.47 -2.71
C GLU A 51 7.82 -11.72 -3.62
N ARG A 52 6.68 -12.35 -3.93
CA ARG A 52 5.63 -11.74 -4.75
C ARG A 52 5.06 -10.50 -4.07
N ASN A 53 4.70 -10.63 -2.78
CA ASN A 53 4.07 -9.55 -2.03
C ASN A 53 5.06 -8.40 -1.75
N LEU A 54 6.33 -8.72 -1.55
CA LEU A 54 7.39 -7.73 -1.37
C LEU A 54 7.56 -6.89 -2.63
N LYS A 55 7.65 -7.52 -3.80
CA LYS A 55 7.77 -6.79 -5.07
C LYS A 55 6.60 -5.83 -5.30
N VAL A 56 5.37 -6.29 -5.05
CA VAL A 56 4.17 -5.44 -5.18
C VAL A 56 4.19 -4.28 -4.17
N LEU A 57 4.64 -4.53 -2.94
CA LEU A 57 4.77 -3.49 -1.92
C LEU A 57 5.85 -2.46 -2.30
N GLU A 58 7.01 -2.89 -2.80
CA GLU A 58 8.08 -2.01 -3.25
C GLU A 58 7.64 -1.15 -4.44
N GLU A 59 6.96 -1.74 -5.43
CA GLU A 59 6.35 -1.01 -6.53
C GLU A 59 5.34 0.03 -6.02
N PHE A 60 4.52 -0.33 -5.02
CA PHE A 60 3.56 0.59 -4.41
C PHE A 60 4.25 1.76 -3.68
N LEU A 61 5.25 1.46 -2.85
CA LEU A 61 6.00 2.47 -2.09
C LEU A 61 6.84 3.40 -2.99
N GLY A 62 7.33 2.88 -4.11
CA GLY A 62 8.06 3.64 -5.12
C GLY A 62 7.25 4.75 -5.80
N TYR A 63 5.91 4.74 -5.70
CA TYR A 63 5.09 5.87 -6.14
C TYR A 63 5.12 7.05 -5.17
N PHE A 64 5.51 6.84 -3.90
CA PHE A 64 5.49 7.88 -2.86
C PHE A 64 6.87 8.43 -2.49
N THR A 65 7.94 7.86 -3.06
CA THR A 65 9.33 8.27 -2.86
C THR A 65 9.84 9.01 -4.09
#